data_AF-W7ICT5-F1
#
_entry.id   AF-W7ICT5-F1
#
_cell.length_a   1.000
_cell.length_b   1.000
_cell.length_c   1.000
_cell.angle_alpha   90.00
_cell.angle_beta   90.00
_cell.angle_gamma   90.00
#
_symmetry.space_group_name_H-M   'P 1'
#
loop_
_entity.id
_entity.type
_entity.pdbx_description
1 polymer ?
#
loop_
_entity_poly.entity_id
_entity_poly.type
_entity_poly.pdbx_seq_one_letter_code
_entity_poly.pdbx_strand_id
1 'polypeptide(L)'
;MMVFTRKAVRQRRALATASSIERLVGDRVGQVRDLPEDARGRHADHMAELVLLAQAYRHFGRGWISKRELDRRAAAATRELTRLRRAAAPAAHLTDRD
;
A
#
# COMPACT_ATOMS: atom_id res chain seq x y z
N MET A 1 32.39 -11.29 11.23
CA MET A 1 31.53 -10.09 11.39
C MET A 1 31.22 -9.54 9.99
N MET A 2 30.02 -9.78 9.44
CA MET A 2 29.67 -9.31 8.09
C MET A 2 29.30 -7.82 8.13
N VAL A 3 30.11 -6.97 7.50
CA VAL A 3 29.81 -5.56 7.32
C VAL A 3 28.85 -5.43 6.14
N PHE A 4 27.55 -5.33 6.41
CA PHE A 4 26.57 -5.04 5.36
C PHE A 4 26.69 -3.58 4.93
N THR A 5 26.80 -3.34 3.63
CA THR A 5 26.75 -1.98 3.09
C THR A 5 25.40 -1.34 3.42
N ARG A 6 25.36 -0.02 3.64
CA ARG A 6 24.10 0.71 3.91
C ARG A 6 23.04 0.46 2.82
N LYS A 7 23.48 0.18 1.58
CA LYS A 7 22.61 -0.20 0.45
C LYS A 7 21.95 -1.57 0.68
N ALA A 8 22.72 -2.59 1.05
CA ALA A 8 22.21 -3.93 1.34
C ALA A 8 21.19 -3.93 2.49
N VAL A 9 21.45 -3.15 3.55
CA VAL A 9 20.50 -2.99 4.67
C VAL A 9 19.18 -2.37 4.19
N ARG A 10 19.25 -1.32 3.35
CA ARG A 10 18.06 -0.67 2.79
C ARG A 10 17.26 -1.60 1.88
N GLN A 11 17.93 -2.39 1.05
CA GLN A 11 17.28 -3.37 0.18
C GLN A 11 16.58 -4.46 0.99
N ARG A 12 17.25 -4.98 2.03
CA ARG A 12 16.65 -5.97 2.93
C ARG A 12 15.43 -5.41 3.68
N ARG A 13 15.50 -4.17 4.15
CA ARG A 13 14.35 -3.48 4.76
C ARG A 13 13.20 -3.33 3.77
N ALA A 14 13.48 -2.97 2.52
CA ALA A 14 12.44 -2.86 1.50
C ALA A 14 11.72 -4.20 1.24
N LEU A 15 12.46 -5.32 1.19
CA LEU A 15 11.85 -6.64 1.06
C LEU A 15 10.98 -7.00 2.28
N ALA A 16 11.41 -6.64 3.49
CA ALA A 16 10.61 -6.82 4.70
C ALA A 16 9.32 -5.97 4.65
N THR A 17 9.41 -4.72 4.21
CA THR A 17 8.24 -3.84 4.02
C THR A 17 7.27 -4.42 2.99
N ALA A 18 7.76 -4.86 1.82
CA ALA A 18 6.94 -5.51 0.81
C ALA A 18 6.19 -6.72 1.38
N SER A 19 6.88 -7.59 2.11
CA SER A 19 6.30 -8.79 2.72
C SER A 19 5.22 -8.45 3.76
N SER A 20 5.42 -7.39 4.55
CA SER A 20 4.40 -6.94 5.51
C SER A 20 3.16 -6.39 4.84
N ILE A 21 3.30 -5.67 3.72
CA ILE A 21 2.15 -5.17 2.94
C ILE A 21 1.43 -6.35 2.27
N GLU A 22 2.15 -7.29 1.67
CA GLU A 22 1.57 -8.50 1.05
C GLU A 22 0.75 -9.32 2.06
N ARG A 23 1.23 -9.49 3.30
CA ARG A 23 0.47 -10.13 4.37
C ARG A 23 -0.79 -9.37 4.73
N LEU A 24 -0.70 -8.06 4.94
CA LEU A 24 -1.86 -7.21 5.25
C LEU A 24 -2.94 -7.30 4.16
N VAL A 25 -2.53 -7.31 2.88
CA VAL A 25 -3.46 -7.50 1.77
C VAL A 25 -4.08 -8.88 1.84
N GLY A 26 -3.27 -9.95 1.99
CA GLY A 26 -3.75 -11.33 2.11
C GLY A 26 -4.81 -11.50 3.20
N ASP A 27 -4.57 -10.95 4.39
CA ASP A 27 -5.51 -11.01 5.52
C ASP A 27 -6.84 -10.29 5.20
N ARG A 28 -6.80 -9.21 4.40
CA ARG A 28 -7.98 -8.44 4.02
C ARG A 28 -8.75 -9.04 2.85
N VAL A 29 -8.10 -9.73 1.91
CA VAL A 29 -8.79 -10.37 0.76
C VAL A 29 -9.89 -11.32 1.25
N GLY A 30 -9.62 -12.07 2.33
CA GLY A 30 -10.61 -12.97 2.93
C GLY A 30 -11.89 -12.25 3.40
N GLN A 31 -11.78 -10.99 3.82
CA GLN A 31 -12.88 -10.19 4.35
C GLN A 31 -13.68 -9.48 3.25
N VAL A 32 -13.14 -9.38 2.03
CA VAL A 32 -13.81 -8.67 0.92
C VAL A 32 -14.97 -9.45 0.32
N ARG A 33 -15.00 -10.79 0.45
CA ARG A 33 -16.11 -11.60 -0.06
C ARG A 33 -17.45 -11.28 0.61
N ASP A 34 -17.42 -10.85 1.87
CA ASP A 34 -18.62 -10.60 2.66
C ASP A 34 -19.11 -9.14 2.59
N LEU A 35 -18.45 -8.30 1.79
CA LEU A 35 -18.81 -6.89 1.63
C LEU A 35 -19.96 -6.70 0.62
N PRO A 36 -20.84 -5.70 0.85
CA PRO A 36 -21.82 -5.28 -0.15
C PRO A 36 -21.13 -4.80 -1.44
N GLU A 37 -21.80 -4.93 -2.58
CA GLU A 37 -21.23 -4.72 -3.93
C GLU A 37 -20.53 -3.35 -4.08
N ASP A 38 -21.17 -2.29 -3.59
CA ASP A 38 -20.65 -0.91 -3.63
C ASP A 38 -19.41 -0.68 -2.75
N ALA A 39 -19.20 -1.54 -1.75
CA ALA A 39 -18.00 -1.55 -0.92
C ALA A 39 -16.89 -2.42 -1.53
N ARG A 40 -17.24 -3.49 -2.26
CA ARG A 40 -16.26 -4.40 -2.88
C ARG A 40 -15.34 -3.68 -3.86
N GLY A 41 -15.88 -2.83 -4.74
CA GLY A 41 -15.07 -2.07 -5.69
C GLY A 41 -14.05 -1.15 -5.01
N ARG A 42 -14.52 -0.32 -4.05
CA ARG A 42 -13.64 0.60 -3.31
C ARG A 42 -12.58 -0.12 -2.47
N HIS A 43 -12.93 -1.24 -1.86
CA HIS A 43 -11.98 -2.08 -1.14
C HIS A 43 -10.96 -2.73 -2.09
N ALA A 44 -11.39 -3.18 -3.27
CA ALA A 44 -10.50 -3.72 -4.29
C ALA A 44 -9.49 -2.68 -4.79
N ASP A 45 -9.92 -1.44 -5.06
CA ASP A 45 -9.03 -0.35 -5.46
C ASP A 45 -8.00 -0.05 -4.37
N HIS A 46 -8.43 -0.01 -3.11
CA HIS A 46 -7.52 0.20 -1.99
C HIS A 46 -6.47 -0.92 -1.86
N MET A 47 -6.88 -2.18 -2.07
CA MET A 47 -5.96 -3.32 -2.08
C MET A 47 -5.01 -3.28 -3.26
N ALA A 48 -5.48 -2.90 -4.45
CA ALA A 48 -4.66 -2.77 -5.65
C ALA A 48 -3.51 -1.78 -5.42
N GLU A 49 -3.80 -0.62 -4.82
CA GLU A 49 -2.77 0.37 -4.49
C GLU A 49 -1.75 -0.12 -3.45
N LEU A 50 -2.19 -0.89 -2.44
CA LEU A 50 -1.28 -1.53 -1.50
C LEU A 50 -0.37 -2.57 -2.20
N VAL A 51 -0.91 -3.34 -3.13
CA VAL A 51 -0.13 -4.31 -3.93
C VAL A 51 0.90 -3.58 -4.79
N LEU A 52 0.53 -2.48 -5.46
CA LEU A 52 1.46 -1.67 -6.25
C LEU A 52 2.60 -1.11 -5.38
N LEU A 53 2.29 -0.68 -4.15
CA LEU A 53 3.29 -0.24 -3.19
C LEU A 53 4.25 -1.37 -2.77
N ALA A 54 3.71 -2.55 -2.44
CA ALA A 54 4.51 -3.73 -2.10
C ALA A 54 5.45 -4.12 -3.26
N GLN A 55 4.94 -4.12 -4.49
CA GLN A 55 5.72 -4.38 -5.68
C GLN A 55 6.86 -3.37 -5.82
N ALA A 56 6.62 -2.06 -5.67
CA ALA A 56 7.68 -1.05 -5.76
C ALA A 56 8.82 -1.32 -4.75
N TYR A 57 8.48 -1.64 -3.50
CA TYR A 57 9.47 -2.03 -2.48
C TYR A 57 10.23 -3.31 -2.86
N ARG A 58 9.55 -4.31 -3.42
CA ARG A 58 10.18 -5.56 -3.87
C ARG A 58 11.15 -5.32 -5.02
N HIS A 59 10.77 -4.51 -6.00
CA HIS A 59 11.62 -4.14 -7.14
C HIS A 59 12.88 -3.42 -6.66
N PHE A 60 12.76 -2.48 -5.72
CA PHE A 60 13.91 -1.81 -5.13
C PHE A 60 14.79 -2.76 -4.31
N GLY A 61 14.17 -3.62 -3.50
CA GLY A 61 14.85 -4.65 -2.71
C GLY A 61 15.66 -5.62 -3.57
N ARG A 62 15.16 -5.95 -4.77
CA ARG A 62 15.87 -6.76 -5.78
C ARG A 62 16.86 -5.96 -6.63
N GLY A 63 16.89 -4.63 -6.50
CA GLY A 63 17.76 -3.75 -7.26
C GLY A 63 17.29 -3.46 -8.70
N TRP A 64 16.05 -3.80 -9.05
CA TRP A 64 15.47 -3.55 -10.37
C TRP A 64 15.09 -2.09 -10.60
N ILE A 65 14.85 -1.33 -9.53
CA ILE A 65 14.59 0.11 -9.60
C ILE A 65 15.50 0.88 -8.65
N SER A 66 15.73 2.15 -8.98
CA SER A 66 16.49 3.06 -8.13
C SER A 66 15.68 3.51 -6.90
N LYS A 67 16.37 4.09 -5.91
CA LYS A 67 15.70 4.72 -4.77
C LYS A 67 14.77 5.86 -5.21
N ARG A 68 15.17 6.66 -6.20
CA ARG A 68 14.34 7.76 -6.73
C ARG A 68 13.04 7.26 -7.34
N GLU A 69 13.11 6.13 -8.04
CA GLU A 69 11.94 5.49 -8.63
C GLU A 69 11.04 4.85 -7.57
N LEU A 70 11.62 4.23 -6.53
CA LEU A 70 10.87 3.78 -5.35
C LEU A 70 10.11 4.95 -4.72
N ASP A 71 10.79 6.06 -4.43
CA ASP A 71 10.19 7.22 -3.77
C ASP A 71 9.05 7.81 -4.63
N ARG A 72 9.22 7.87 -5.97
CA ARG A 72 8.17 8.31 -6.90
C ARG A 72 6.94 7.40 -6.86
N ARG A 73 7.13 6.08 -6.99
CA ARG A 73 6.03 5.11 -6.98
C ARG A 73 5.32 5.06 -5.63
N ALA A 74 6.09 5.12 -4.53
CA ALA A 74 5.53 5.16 -3.19
C ALA A 74 4.68 6.43 -2.97
N ALA A 75 5.16 7.59 -3.44
CA ALA A 75 4.40 8.82 -3.38
C ALA A 75 3.14 8.81 -4.26
N ALA A 76 3.15 8.13 -5.40
CA ALA A 76 1.96 7.95 -6.23
C ALA A 76 0.91 7.08 -5.51
N ALA A 77 1.31 5.88 -5.06
CA ALA A 77 0.41 4.96 -4.34
C ALA A 77 -0.15 5.59 -3.05
N THR A 78 0.65 6.36 -2.31
CA THR A 78 0.19 7.01 -1.07
C THR A 78 -0.84 8.11 -1.35
N ARG A 79 -0.66 8.88 -2.44
CA ARG A 79 -1.63 9.89 -2.87
C ARG A 79 -2.95 9.23 -3.25
N GLU A 80 -2.89 8.11 -3.96
CA GLU A 80 -4.07 7.38 -4.38
C GLU A 80 -4.81 6.73 -3.22
N LEU A 81 -4.10 6.08 -2.30
CA LEU A 81 -4.68 5.58 -1.04
C LEU A 81 -5.37 6.69 -0.23
N THR A 82 -4.79 7.90 -0.21
CA THR A 82 -5.39 9.07 0.44
C THR A 82 -6.65 9.52 -0.29
N ARG A 83 -6.64 9.54 -1.63
CA ARG A 83 -7.79 9.87 -2.47
C ARG A 83 -8.95 8.90 -2.21
N LEU A 84 -8.67 7.59 -2.26
CA LEU A 84 -9.64 6.53 -2.01
C LEU A 84 -10.23 6.62 -0.59
N ARG A 85 -9.38 6.88 0.42
CA ARG A 85 -9.84 7.09 1.81
C ARG A 85 -10.78 8.29 1.94
N ARG A 86 -10.49 9.40 1.26
CA ARG A 86 -11.37 10.59 1.27
C ARG A 86 -12.69 10.35 0.54
N ALA A 87 -12.65 9.65 -0.60
CA ALA A 87 -13.85 9.28 -1.34
C ALA A 87 -14.74 8.28 -0.58
N ALA A 88 -14.16 7.51 0.34
CA ALA A 88 -14.89 6.59 1.21
C ALA A 88 -15.50 7.25 2.46
N ALA A 89 -15.07 8.47 2.84
CA ALA A 89 -15.67 9.18 3.96
C ALA A 89 -17.10 9.61 3.58
N PRO A 90 -18.15 9.15 4.29
CA PRO A 90 -19.49 9.63 4.03
C PRO A 90 -19.56 11.13 4.35
N ALA A 91 -20.50 11.82 3.72
CA ALA A 91 -20.96 13.17 4.09
C ALA A 91 -21.57 13.24 5.51
N ALA A 92 -21.08 12.44 6.46
CA ALA A 92 -21.51 12.34 7.85
C ALA A 92 -21.04 13.51 8.72
N HIS A 93 -20.73 14.67 8.12
CA HIS A 93 -20.46 15.92 8.84
C HIS A 93 -21.49 17.01 8.53
N LEU A 94 -22.59 16.69 7.83
CA LEU A 94 -23.62 17.69 7.47
C LEU A 94 -25.02 17.48 8.08
N THR A 95 -25.23 16.45 8.88
CA THR A 95 -26.51 16.25 9.59
C THR A 95 -26.23 15.74 10.99
N ASP A 96 -25.95 16.65 11.92
CA ASP A 96 -26.73 16.78 13.17
C ASP A 96 -26.18 17.96 13.98
N ARG A 97 -26.71 19.16 13.69
CA ARG A 97 -26.88 20.23 14.67
C ARG A 97 -28.39 20.28 14.85
N ASP A 98 -28.87 19.89 16.02
CA ASP A 98 -30.02 20.50 16.72
C ASP A 98 -29.97 20.07 18.19
#